data_AF-A0A8T5NDG5-F1
#
_entry.id   AF-A0A8T5NDG5-F1
#
_cell.length_a   1.000
_cell.length_b   1.000
_cell.length_c   1.000
_cell.angle_alpha   90.00
_cell.angle_beta   90.00
_cell.angle_gamma   90.00
#
_symmetry.space_group_name_H-M   'P 1'
#
loop_
_entity.id
_entity.type
_entity.pdbx_description
1 polymer ?
#
loop_
_entity_poly.entity_id
_entity_poly.type
_entity_poly.pdbx_seq_one_letter_code
_entity_poly.pdbx_strand_id
1 'polypeptide(L)'
;MSKEKTRVLVVFYSMTGNVAKLAKEVANGASGVTDTDVRIRQVDELIPKDKWNDVMKGVKEELKDIPMAAMEDLEWADGIAFGTPTRFGNMSSQMKNFIDKTGGLWQKGALINKVAGVFTSTST
;
A
#
# COMPACT_ATOMS: atom_id res chain seq x y z
N MET A 1 -1.72 7.85 31.23
CA MET A 1 -1.36 8.18 29.83
C MET A 1 -2.35 7.43 28.95
N SER A 2 -3.19 8.14 28.18
CA SER A 2 -4.02 7.48 27.17
C SER A 2 -3.07 6.73 26.23
N LYS A 3 -3.26 5.42 26.06
CA LYS A 3 -2.49 4.66 25.06
C LYS A 3 -2.83 5.26 23.70
N GLU A 4 -1.87 5.90 23.05
CA GLU A 4 -2.03 6.29 21.65
C GLU A 4 -2.26 5.03 20.82
N LYS A 5 -3.26 5.07 19.93
CA LYS A 5 -3.52 3.95 19.03
C LYS A 5 -2.32 3.74 18.13
N THR A 6 -1.90 2.48 17.94
CA THR A 6 -0.89 2.11 16.94
C THR A 6 -1.45 2.34 15.55
N ARG A 7 -0.75 3.11 14.72
CA ARG A 7 -1.21 3.47 13.37
C ARG A 7 -0.57 2.55 12.34
N VAL A 8 -1.37 1.75 11.65
CA VAL A 8 -0.90 0.81 10.63
C VAL A 8 -1.37 1.28 9.25
N LEU A 9 -0.42 1.49 8.35
CA LEU A 9 -0.69 1.77 6.94
C LEU A 9 -0.50 0.48 6.12
N VAL A 10 -1.55 0.05 5.43
CA VAL A 10 -1.48 -0.95 4.37
C VAL A 10 -1.51 -0.22 3.04
N VAL A 11 -0.34 -0.11 2.39
CA VAL A 11 -0.19 0.57 1.09
C VAL A 11 0.12 -0.46 0.03
N PHE A 12 -0.66 -0.47 -1.06
CA PHE A 12 -0.52 -1.53 -2.06
C PHE A 12 -0.71 -1.07 -3.51
N TYR A 13 -0.08 -1.81 -4.41
CA TYR A 13 -0.39 -1.82 -5.84
C TYR A 13 -1.08 -3.14 -6.21
N SER A 14 -2.17 -3.07 -6.97
CA SER A 14 -2.77 -4.26 -7.58
C SER A 14 -3.21 -4.00 -9.01
N MET A 15 -2.74 -4.86 -9.92
CA MET A 15 -3.13 -4.84 -11.33
C MET A 15 -4.31 -5.77 -11.60
N THR A 16 -4.27 -6.99 -11.07
CA THR A 16 -5.25 -8.07 -11.32
C THR A 16 -6.02 -8.48 -10.05
N GLY A 17 -5.92 -7.71 -8.97
CA GLY A 17 -6.73 -7.87 -7.76
C GLY A 17 -6.15 -8.78 -6.68
N ASN A 18 -5.22 -9.70 -6.97
CA ASN A 18 -4.67 -10.63 -5.97
C ASN A 18 -4.03 -9.90 -4.78
N VAL A 19 -3.19 -8.91 -5.05
CA VAL A 19 -2.56 -8.10 -3.98
C VAL A 19 -3.59 -7.26 -3.23
N ALA A 20 -4.67 -6.80 -3.88
CA ALA A 20 -5.73 -6.07 -3.21
C ALA A 20 -6.50 -6.95 -2.22
N LYS A 21 -6.75 -8.22 -2.58
CA LYS A 21 -7.34 -9.21 -1.66
C LYS A 21 -6.43 -9.42 -0.45
N LEU A 22 -5.13 -9.62 -0.66
CA LEU A 22 -4.15 -9.71 0.43
C LEU A 22 -4.14 -8.43 1.30
N ALA A 23 -4.17 -7.25 0.69
CA ALA A 23 -4.16 -5.99 1.42
C ALA A 23 -5.41 -5.84 2.32
N LYS A 24 -6.59 -6.27 1.84
CA LYS A 24 -7.82 -6.30 2.65
C LYS A 24 -7.69 -7.23 3.84
N GLU A 25 -7.12 -8.43 3.66
CA GLU A 25 -6.90 -9.37 4.77
C GLU A 25 -5.83 -8.92 5.76
N VAL A 26 -4.73 -8.31 5.28
CA VAL A 26 -3.72 -7.69 6.15
C VAL A 26 -4.34 -6.57 6.97
N ALA A 27 -5.15 -5.72 6.35
CA ALA A 27 -5.86 -4.64 7.05
C ALA A 27 -6.85 -5.20 8.08
N ASN A 28 -7.63 -6.23 7.73
CA ASN A 28 -8.55 -6.91 8.63
C ASN A 28 -7.83 -7.50 9.85
N GLY A 29 -6.71 -8.20 9.63
CA GLY A 29 -5.89 -8.76 10.70
C GLY A 29 -5.34 -7.68 11.63
N ALA A 30 -4.83 -6.57 11.08
CA ALA A 30 -4.35 -5.43 11.88
C ALA A 30 -5.48 -4.77 12.68
N SER A 31 -6.67 -4.58 12.07
CA SER A 31 -7.84 -4.01 12.75
C SER A 31 -8.39 -4.88 13.87
N GLY A 32 -8.10 -6.18 13.86
CA GLY A 32 -8.44 -7.11 14.95
C GLY A 32 -7.63 -6.92 16.24
N VAL A 33 -6.55 -6.14 16.20
CA VAL A 33 -5.69 -5.89 17.37
C VAL A 33 -6.18 -4.65 18.13
N THR A 34 -6.33 -4.79 19.46
CA THR A 34 -6.75 -3.69 20.35
C THR A 34 -5.85 -2.46 20.20
N ASP A 35 -6.45 -1.27 20.28
CA ASP A 35 -5.75 0.02 20.15
C ASP A 35 -5.01 0.19 18.82
N THR A 36 -5.55 -0.32 17.71
CA THR A 36 -4.97 -0.14 16.36
C THR A 36 -5.90 0.71 15.48
N ASP A 37 -5.33 1.68 14.77
CA ASP A 37 -5.98 2.43 13.69
C ASP A 37 -5.35 2.04 12.36
N VAL A 38 -6.16 1.69 11.36
CA VAL A 38 -5.68 1.10 10.10
C VAL A 38 -6.13 1.94 8.92
N ARG A 39 -5.16 2.33 8.08
CA ARG A 39 -5.43 2.92 6.77
C ARG A 39 -5.07 1.94 5.68
N ILE A 40 -5.98 1.74 4.74
CA ILE A 40 -5.70 1.06 3.47
C ILE A 40 -5.59 2.10 2.35
N ARG A 41 -4.53 2.00 1.54
CA ARG A 41 -4.22 2.95 0.47
C ARG A 41 -3.74 2.27 -0.80
N GLN A 42 -4.18 2.79 -1.94
CA GLN A 42 -3.69 2.39 -3.25
C GLN A 42 -2.50 3.26 -3.68
N VAL A 43 -1.54 2.70 -4.42
CA VAL A 43 -0.57 3.51 -5.17
C VAL A 43 -1.03 3.75 -6.60
N ASP A 44 -0.57 4.85 -7.18
CA ASP A 44 -0.93 5.28 -8.53
C ASP A 44 -0.72 4.20 -9.60
N GLU A 45 -1.63 4.13 -10.56
CA GLU A 45 -1.42 3.38 -11.80
C GLU A 45 -0.58 4.20 -12.77
N LEU A 46 0.43 3.56 -13.38
CA LEU A 46 1.31 4.19 -14.37
C LEU A 46 0.95 3.81 -15.81
N ILE A 47 0.16 2.75 -16.01
CA ILE A 47 -0.31 2.36 -17.34
C ILE A 47 -1.41 3.34 -17.78
N PRO A 48 -1.27 3.98 -18.96
CA PRO A 48 -2.31 4.83 -19.54
C PRO A 48 -3.67 4.12 -19.65
N LYS A 49 -4.76 4.83 -19.35
CA LYS A 49 -6.11 4.25 -19.27
C LYS A 49 -6.58 3.58 -20.56
N ASP A 50 -6.15 4.08 -21.72
CA ASP A 50 -6.43 3.53 -23.04
C ASP A 50 -5.81 2.13 -23.26
N LYS A 51 -4.80 1.76 -22.45
CA LYS A 51 -4.13 0.46 -22.49
C LYS A 51 -4.65 -0.54 -21.47
N TRP A 52 -5.70 -0.20 -20.72
CA TRP A 52 -6.25 -1.11 -19.71
C TRP A 52 -7.06 -2.22 -20.38
N ASN A 53 -6.76 -3.47 -20.02
CA ASN A 53 -7.60 -4.62 -20.36
C ASN A 53 -8.81 -4.74 -19.42
N ASP A 54 -9.73 -5.65 -19.72
CA ASP A 54 -10.99 -5.77 -18.98
C ASP A 54 -10.80 -6.22 -17.52
N VAL A 55 -9.78 -7.04 -17.25
CA VAL A 55 -9.41 -7.44 -15.89
C VAL A 55 -8.96 -6.23 -15.07
N MET A 56 -8.08 -5.40 -15.62
CA MET A 56 -7.62 -4.18 -14.95
C MET A 56 -8.77 -3.22 -14.72
N LYS A 57 -9.67 -3.02 -15.69
CA LYS A 57 -10.85 -2.16 -15.54
C LYS A 57 -11.74 -2.63 -14.39
N GLY A 58 -12.06 -3.93 -14.35
CA GLY A 58 -12.87 -4.52 -13.27
C GLY A 58 -12.22 -4.32 -11.90
N VAL A 59 -10.93 -4.59 -11.77
CA VAL A 59 -10.19 -4.39 -10.52
C VAL A 59 -10.17 -2.92 -10.11
N LYS A 60 -9.97 -1.98 -11.05
CA LYS A 60 -9.94 -0.54 -10.71
C LYS A 60 -11.32 -0.02 -10.29
N GLU A 61 -12.39 -0.55 -10.86
CA GLU A 61 -13.76 -0.26 -10.41
C GLU A 61 -14.03 -0.80 -8.99
N GLU A 62 -13.61 -2.04 -8.70
CA GLU A 62 -13.74 -2.65 -7.36
C GLU A 62 -12.98 -1.90 -6.27
N LEU A 63 -11.90 -1.20 -6.64
CA LEU A 63 -11.03 -0.49 -5.70
C LEU A 63 -11.32 1.01 -5.64
N LYS A 64 -12.32 1.54 -6.36
CA LYS A 64 -12.57 2.98 -6.48
C LYS A 64 -12.79 3.70 -5.13
N ASP A 65 -13.30 2.98 -4.13
CA ASP A 65 -13.60 3.54 -2.80
C ASP A 65 -12.40 3.52 -1.85
N ILE A 66 -11.28 2.88 -2.24
CA ILE A 66 -10.04 2.90 -1.47
C ILE A 66 -9.21 4.13 -1.86
N PRO A 67 -8.88 5.04 -0.93
CA PRO A 67 -8.11 6.24 -1.27
C PRO A 67 -6.71 5.95 -1.81
N MET A 68 -6.20 6.86 -2.64
CA MET A 68 -4.79 6.84 -3.06
C MET A 68 -3.88 7.26 -1.90
N ALA A 69 -2.68 6.69 -1.85
CA ALA A 69 -1.67 6.96 -0.84
C ALA A 69 -1.11 8.37 -1.00
N ALA A 70 -1.10 9.13 0.09
CA ALA A 70 -0.41 10.41 0.18
C ALA A 70 0.89 10.26 1.00
N MET A 71 1.78 11.24 0.93
CA MET A 71 3.04 11.20 1.71
C MET A 71 2.76 11.29 3.22
N GLU A 72 1.71 12.01 3.58
CA GLU A 72 1.23 12.19 4.95
C GLU A 72 0.74 10.87 5.56
N ASP A 73 0.33 9.89 4.75
CA ASP A 73 -0.01 8.56 5.24
C ASP A 73 1.24 7.84 5.78
N LEU A 74 2.41 8.03 5.14
CA LEU A 74 3.68 7.46 5.61
C LEU A 74 4.16 8.15 6.89
N GLU A 75 3.99 9.47 6.99
CA GLU A 75 4.30 10.22 8.21
C GLU A 75 3.37 9.81 9.37
N TRP A 76 2.09 9.59 9.08
CA TRP A 76 1.09 9.17 10.05
C TRP A 76 1.34 7.76 10.61
N ALA A 77 1.89 6.83 9.83
CA ALA A 77 1.97 5.42 10.24
C ALA A 77 3.08 5.12 11.26
N ASP A 78 2.83 4.28 12.25
CA ASP A 78 3.88 3.69 13.11
C ASP A 78 4.42 2.38 12.50
N GLY A 79 3.54 1.65 11.80
CA GLY A 79 3.87 0.44 11.03
C GLY A 79 3.34 0.51 9.60
N ILE A 80 4.11 0.00 8.63
CA ILE A 80 3.77 0.04 7.21
C ILE A 80 3.84 -1.37 6.61
N ALA A 81 2.76 -1.81 5.98
CA ALA A 81 2.70 -3.04 5.19
C ALA A 81 2.63 -2.70 3.70
N PHE A 82 3.70 -3.02 2.96
CA PHE A 82 3.79 -2.78 1.52
C PHE A 82 3.30 -4.00 0.73
N GLY A 83 2.30 -3.80 -0.13
CA GLY A 83 1.77 -4.83 -1.04
C GLY A 83 2.13 -4.55 -2.49
N THR A 84 2.82 -5.45 -3.17
CA THR A 84 3.10 -5.29 -4.61
C THR A 84 3.17 -6.65 -5.31
N PRO A 85 2.70 -6.79 -6.56
CA PRO A 85 2.98 -7.97 -7.34
C PRO A 85 4.48 -8.04 -7.69
N THR A 86 4.95 -9.24 -8.00
CA THR A 86 6.32 -9.44 -8.50
C THR A 86 6.45 -9.01 -9.97
N ARG A 87 7.61 -8.43 -10.31
CA ARG A 87 8.09 -8.18 -11.66
C ARG A 87 9.55 -8.62 -11.73
N PHE A 88 9.79 -9.79 -12.32
CA PHE A 88 11.13 -10.40 -12.41
C PHE A 88 11.87 -10.49 -11.06
N GLY A 89 11.16 -10.93 -10.01
CA GLY A 89 11.72 -11.04 -8.66
C GLY A 89 11.83 -9.71 -7.90
N ASN A 90 11.39 -8.59 -8.48
CA ASN A 90 11.38 -7.26 -7.84
C ASN A 90 9.95 -6.73 -7.66
N MET A 91 9.82 -5.56 -7.00
CA MET A 91 8.56 -4.83 -6.90
C MET A 91 8.08 -4.31 -8.26
N SER A 92 6.80 -3.94 -8.34
CA SER A 92 6.25 -3.24 -9.50
C SER A 92 6.82 -1.82 -9.65
N SER A 93 6.88 -1.31 -10.88
CA SER A 93 7.31 0.07 -11.14
C SER A 93 6.38 1.08 -10.47
N GLN A 94 5.09 0.77 -10.34
CA GLN A 94 4.10 1.58 -9.61
C GLN A 94 4.48 1.75 -8.14
N MET A 95 4.81 0.65 -7.45
CA MET A 95 5.27 0.71 -6.07
C MET A 95 6.61 1.43 -5.95
N LYS A 96 7.56 1.16 -6.85
CA LYS A 96 8.86 1.85 -6.86
C LYS A 96 8.70 3.37 -7.05
N ASN A 97 7.84 3.79 -7.98
CA ASN A 97 7.53 5.19 -8.22
C ASN A 97 6.92 5.87 -6.97
N PHE A 98 6.05 5.18 -6.23
CA PHE A 98 5.55 5.69 -4.95
C PHE A 98 6.68 5.90 -3.93
N ILE A 99 7.58 4.93 -3.78
CA ILE A 99 8.74 5.03 -2.88
C ILE A 99 9.68 6.16 -3.33
N ASP A 100 9.88 6.35 -4.63
CA ASP A 100 10.77 7.39 -5.15
C ASP A 100 10.27 8.82 -4.88
N LYS A 101 8.96 9.00 -4.66
CA LYS A 101 8.38 10.27 -4.22
C LYS A 101 8.71 10.62 -2.75
N THR A 102 9.29 9.69 -1.97
CA THR A 102 9.53 9.87 -0.53
C THR A 102 10.81 10.66 -0.19
N GLY A 103 11.51 11.23 -1.18
CA GLY A 103 12.77 11.95 -0.96
C GLY A 103 12.68 13.06 0.10
N GLY A 104 11.57 13.82 0.14
CA GLY A 104 11.35 14.85 1.16
C GLY A 104 11.14 14.30 2.57
N LEU A 105 10.53 13.11 2.70
CA LEU A 105 10.36 12.41 3.99
C LEU A 105 11.69 11.84 4.47
N TRP A 106 12.48 11.28 3.56
CA TRP A 106 13.82 10.76 3.84
C TRP A 106 14.75 11.86 4.37
N GLN A 107 14.79 13.03 3.73
CA GLN A 107 15.61 14.16 4.17
C GLN A 107 15.31 14.61 5.61
N LYS A 108 14.05 14.52 6.04
CA LYS A 108 13.60 14.88 7.39
C LYS A 108 13.78 13.77 8.41
N GLY A 109 14.22 12.57 8.00
CA GLY A 109 14.23 11.39 8.85
C GLY A 109 12.84 10.89 9.25
N ALA A 110 11.78 11.32 8.54
CA ALA A 110 10.39 11.08 8.93
C ALA A 110 9.98 9.60 8.87
N LEU A 111 10.78 8.74 8.23
CA LEU A 111 10.55 7.30 8.13
C LEU A 111 11.39 6.47 9.12
N ILE A 112 12.27 7.11 9.90
CA ILE A 112 13.13 6.43 10.88
C ILE A 112 12.24 5.81 11.98
N ASN A 113 12.61 4.61 12.43
CA ASN A 113 11.92 3.84 13.49
C ASN A 113 10.50 3.36 13.18
N LYS A 114 9.99 3.55 11.95
CA LYS A 114 8.75 2.91 11.51
C LYS A 114 9.00 1.45 11.17
N VAL A 115 8.16 0.55 11.68
CA VAL A 115 8.26 -0.89 11.38
C VAL A 115 7.70 -1.14 9.99
N ALA A 116 8.38 -1.95 9.16
CA ALA A 116 7.91 -2.28 7.82
C ALA A 116 7.80 -3.79 7.60
N GLY A 117 6.70 -4.20 6.96
CA GLY A 117 6.49 -5.54 6.43
C GLY A 117 6.14 -5.47 4.94
N VAL A 118 6.34 -6.59 4.23
CA VAL A 118 6.06 -6.67 2.79
C VAL A 118 5.28 -7.95 2.49
N PHE A 119 4.29 -7.85 1.61
CA PHE A 119 3.57 -8.99 1.06
C PHE A 119 3.50 -8.89 -0.47
N THR A 120 3.45 -10.03 -1.13
CA THR A 120 3.54 -10.10 -2.59
C THR A 120 2.64 -11.19 -3.16
N SER A 121 2.38 -11.10 -4.47
CA SER A 121 1.73 -12.13 -5.26
C SER A 121 2.57 -12.35 -6.53
N THR A 122 2.85 -13.61 -6.82
CA THR A 122 3.62 -14.03 -8.00
C THR A 122 2.83 -15.07 -8.80
N SER A 123 3.09 -15.11 -10.10
CA SER A 123 2.79 -16.28 -10.94
C SER A 123 3.95 -17.28 -10.83
N THR A 124 3.69 -18.54 -11.21
CA THR A 124 4.72 -19.50 -11.59
C THR A 124 5.49 -19.02 -12.81
#